data_AF-A0A6C0KM73-F1
#
_entry.id   AF-A0A6C0KM73-F1
#
_cell.length_a   1.000
_cell.length_b   1.000
_cell.length_c   1.000
_cell.angle_alpha   90.00
_cell.angle_beta   90.00
_cell.angle_gamma   90.00
#
_symmetry.space_group_name_H-M   'P 1'
#
loop_
_entity.id
_entity.type
_entity.pdbx_description
1 polymer ?
#
loop_
_entity_poly.entity_id
_entity_poly.type
_entity_poly.pdbx_seq_one_letter_code
_entity_poly.pdbx_strand_id
1 'polypeptide(L)'
;MNQFQKRCLLFLFGCILTRLIFVWIAKSVPLQYLPYLGICALGPVIGWTWIIFIGSRDTGAEVFGEKIWWKDLRWVHLVLYASFATLAFMKNPRAWILLLTDVLFGLSAWLIHHWYAGNFSRLWE
;
A
#
# COMPACT_ATOMS: atom_id res chain seq x y z
N MET A 1 -21.10 -12.63 5.41
CA MET A 1 -19.78 -12.00 5.62
C MET A 1 -19.95 -10.69 6.37
N ASN A 2 -19.47 -10.65 7.61
CA ASN A 2 -19.54 -9.47 8.47
C ASN A 2 -18.67 -8.33 7.88
N GLN A 3 -18.87 -7.08 8.36
CA GLN A 3 -18.12 -5.93 7.84
C GLN A 3 -16.61 -6.06 8.03
N PHE A 4 -16.18 -6.75 9.09
CA PHE A 4 -14.78 -6.99 9.40
C PHE A 4 -14.11 -7.93 8.38
N GLN A 5 -14.74 -9.06 8.06
CA GLN A 5 -14.31 -10.00 7.03
C GLN A 5 -14.22 -9.33 5.65
N LYS A 6 -15.18 -8.46 5.30
CA LYS A 6 -15.14 -7.65 4.05
C LYS A 6 -13.89 -6.78 3.98
N ARG A 7 -13.54 -6.10 5.08
CA ARG A 7 -12.34 -5.25 5.15
C ARG A 7 -11.05 -6.06 5.08
N CYS A 8 -11.00 -7.21 5.75
CA CYS A 8 -9.86 -8.12 5.68
C CYS A 8 -9.66 -8.65 4.25
N LEU A 9 -10.74 -9.08 3.60
CA LEU A 9 -10.71 -9.55 2.21
C LEU A 9 -10.25 -8.43 1.26
N LEU A 10 -10.81 -7.22 1.40
CA LEU A 10 -10.43 -6.06 0.61
C LEU A 10 -8.96 -5.68 0.81
N PHE A 11 -8.44 -5.77 2.03
CA PHE A 11 -7.03 -5.52 2.29
C PHE A 11 -6.13 -6.57 1.62
N LEU A 12 -6.41 -7.87 1.82
CA LEU A 12 -5.57 -8.94 1.31
C LEU A 12 -5.64 -9.07 -0.23
N PHE A 13 -6.84 -9.11 -0.80
CA PHE A 13 -7.03 -9.32 -2.23
C PHE A 13 -7.11 -8.00 -3.01
N GLY A 14 -7.59 -6.92 -2.40
CA GLY A 14 -7.65 -5.62 -3.06
C GLY A 14 -6.34 -4.83 -2.96
N CYS A 15 -5.71 -4.78 -1.78
CA CYS A 15 -4.51 -3.97 -1.57
C CYS A 15 -3.20 -4.75 -1.75
N ILE A 16 -3.03 -5.87 -1.03
CA ILE A 16 -1.77 -6.63 -1.09
C ILE A 16 -1.56 -7.26 -2.46
N LEU A 17 -2.58 -7.93 -3.02
CA LEU A 17 -2.46 -8.56 -4.33
C LEU A 17 -2.17 -7.55 -5.46
N THR A 18 -2.86 -6.40 -5.49
CA THR A 18 -2.62 -5.37 -6.51
C THR A 18 -1.22 -4.78 -6.40
N ARG A 19 -0.71 -4.57 -5.18
CA ARG A 19 0.68 -4.13 -4.97
C ARG A 19 1.70 -5.19 -5.37
N LEU A 20 1.44 -6.47 -5.10
CA LEU A 20 2.31 -7.57 -5.58
C LEU A 20 2.36 -7.65 -7.10
N ILE A 21 1.22 -7.46 -7.77
CA ILE A 21 1.17 -7.35 -9.24
C ILE A 21 2.03 -6.17 -9.70
N PHE A 22 1.95 -5.01 -9.03
CA PHE A 22 2.77 -3.86 -9.37
C PHE A 22 4.28 -4.11 -9.19
N VAL A 23 4.68 -4.80 -8.11
CA VAL A 23 6.06 -5.28 -7.90
C VAL A 23 6.50 -6.19 -9.04
N TRP A 24 5.67 -7.17 -9.39
CA TRP A 24 5.97 -8.14 -10.45
C TRP A 24 6.15 -7.48 -11.81
N ILE A 25 5.28 -6.52 -12.16
CA ILE A 25 5.39 -5.72 -13.38
C ILE A 25 6.70 -4.92 -13.35
N ALA A 26 6.99 -4.21 -12.26
CA ALA A 26 8.20 -3.40 -12.12
C ALA A 26 9.50 -4.22 -12.17
N LYS A 27 9.45 -5.49 -11.73
CA LYS A 27 10.58 -6.43 -11.81
C LYS A 27 10.78 -7.00 -13.23
N SER A 28 9.70 -7.22 -13.97
CA SER A 28 9.73 -7.95 -15.24
C SER A 28 9.83 -7.05 -16.48
N VAL A 29 9.53 -5.76 -16.34
CA VAL A 29 9.50 -4.82 -17.45
C VAL A 29 10.91 -4.45 -17.96
N PRO A 30 11.11 -4.22 -19.27
CA PRO A 30 12.34 -3.62 -19.78
C PRO A 30 12.61 -2.24 -19.17
N LEU A 31 13.89 -1.93 -18.91
CA LEU A 31 14.34 -0.68 -18.27
C LEU A 31 13.85 0.60 -18.97
N GLN A 32 13.60 0.54 -20.27
CA GLN A 32 13.07 1.68 -21.03
C GLN A 32 11.66 2.10 -20.60
N TYR A 33 10.86 1.15 -20.09
CA TYR A 33 9.48 1.43 -19.65
C TYR A 33 9.35 1.66 -18.14
N LEU A 34 10.40 1.38 -17.37
CA LEU A 34 10.40 1.59 -15.92
C LEU A 34 10.04 3.03 -15.51
N PRO A 35 10.49 4.09 -16.21
CA PRO A 35 10.04 5.47 -15.95
C PRO A 35 8.53 5.67 -16.01
N TYR A 36 7.80 4.98 -16.91
CA TYR A 36 6.34 5.09 -16.97
C TYR A 36 5.67 4.50 -15.72
N LEU A 37 6.22 3.42 -15.16
CA LEU A 37 5.76 2.91 -13.87
C LEU A 37 6.07 3.87 -12.72
N GLY A 38 7.18 4.60 -12.81
CA GLY A 38 7.49 5.71 -11.91
C GLY A 38 6.39 6.79 -11.94
N ILE A 39 5.94 7.19 -13.13
CA ILE A 39 4.81 8.13 -13.31
C ILE A 39 3.54 7.56 -12.67
N CYS A 40 3.23 6.27 -12.90
CA CYS A 40 2.08 5.63 -12.25
C CYS A 40 2.18 5.66 -10.72
N ALA A 41 3.38 5.45 -10.16
CA ALA A 41 3.61 5.49 -8.72
C ALA A 41 3.49 6.91 -8.12
N LEU A 42 3.62 7.97 -8.92
CA LEU A 42 3.39 9.33 -8.45
C LEU A 42 1.91 9.58 -8.08
N GLY A 43 0.96 8.86 -8.67
CA GLY A 43 -0.45 8.96 -8.30
C GLY A 43 -0.69 8.71 -6.80
N PRO A 44 -0.28 7.54 -6.26
CA PRO A 44 -0.27 7.27 -4.83
C PRO A 44 0.51 8.30 -3.99
N VAL A 45 1.67 8.75 -4.47
CA VAL A 45 2.50 9.77 -3.77
C VAL A 45 1.71 11.06 -3.59
N ILE A 46 1.09 11.57 -4.65
CA ILE A 46 0.28 12.79 -4.60
C ILE A 46 -0.93 12.59 -3.68
N GLY A 47 -1.63 11.45 -3.81
CA GLY A 47 -2.79 11.13 -2.99
C GLY A 47 -2.48 11.06 -1.49
N TRP A 48 -1.38 10.39 -1.11
CA TRP A 48 -0.95 10.35 0.28
C TRP A 48 -0.46 11.70 0.77
N THR A 49 0.30 12.45 -0.03
CA THR A 49 0.73 13.81 0.33
C THR A 49 -0.46 14.70 0.64
N TRP A 50 -1.49 14.71 -0.21
CA TRP A 50 -2.72 15.47 0.03
C TRP A 50 -3.39 15.09 1.34
N ILE A 51 -3.62 13.79 1.58
CA ILE A 51 -4.33 13.31 2.77
C ILE A 51 -3.49 13.51 4.04
N ILE A 52 -2.17 13.51 3.94
CA ILE A 52 -1.29 13.72 5.09
C ILE A 52 -1.26 15.20 5.50
N PHE A 53 -1.15 16.13 4.55
CA PHE A 53 -0.88 17.54 4.84
C PHE A 53 -2.10 18.46 4.75
N ILE A 54 -3.05 18.17 3.85
CA ILE A 54 -4.12 19.11 3.50
C ILE A 54 -5.47 18.56 3.96
N GLY A 55 -5.86 17.39 3.44
CA GLY A 55 -7.17 16.78 3.64
C GLY A 55 -7.11 15.60 4.59
N SER A 56 -6.61 15.81 5.82
CA SER A 56 -6.52 14.74 6.82
C SER A 56 -7.90 14.15 7.10
N ARG A 57 -8.01 12.83 6.90
CA ARG A 57 -9.24 12.06 7.16
C ARG A 57 -8.96 10.87 8.07
N ASP A 58 -9.88 10.64 8.99
CA ASP A 58 -9.86 9.53 9.95
C ASP A 58 -10.73 8.33 9.51
N THR A 59 -11.60 8.54 8.52
CA THR A 59 -12.49 7.51 7.96
C THR A 59 -12.35 7.46 6.43
N GLY A 60 -12.84 6.38 5.82
CA GLY A 60 -12.76 6.16 4.38
C GLY A 60 -13.73 5.08 3.90
N ALA A 61 -13.94 5.05 2.58
CA ALA A 61 -14.77 4.02 1.95
C ALA A 61 -14.18 2.61 2.19
N GLU A 62 -12.84 2.51 2.27
CA GLU A 62 -12.13 1.25 2.50
C GLU A 62 -12.34 0.66 3.91
N VAL A 63 -12.81 1.47 4.86
CA VAL A 63 -13.14 1.05 6.23
C VAL A 63 -14.64 1.11 6.51
N PHE A 64 -15.47 1.32 5.49
CA PHE A 64 -16.93 1.42 5.60
C PHE A 64 -17.40 2.40 6.70
N GLY A 65 -16.69 3.52 6.83
CA GLY A 65 -17.00 4.57 7.82
C GLY A 65 -16.33 4.41 9.19
N GLU A 66 -15.64 3.29 9.45
CA GLU A 66 -14.88 3.12 10.69
C GLU A 66 -13.57 3.94 10.71
N LYS A 67 -12.91 3.98 11.87
CA LYS A 67 -11.62 4.65 12.03
C LYS A 67 -10.50 3.89 11.30
N ILE A 68 -9.66 4.62 10.58
CA ILE A 68 -8.49 4.08 9.88
C ILE A 68 -7.35 3.89 10.88
N TRP A 69 -6.97 2.64 11.14
CA TRP A 69 -5.88 2.32 12.09
C TRP A 69 -4.48 2.57 11.52
N TRP A 70 -4.33 2.56 10.18
CA TRP A 70 -3.04 2.74 9.49
C TRP A 70 -2.79 4.17 9.04
N LYS A 71 -3.44 5.17 9.64
CA LYS A 71 -3.32 6.58 9.26
C LYS A 71 -1.87 7.06 9.28
N ASP A 72 -1.14 6.75 10.35
CA ASP A 72 0.23 7.23 10.55
C ASP A 72 1.26 6.44 9.72
N LEU A 73 0.91 5.22 9.31
CA LEU A 73 1.76 4.37 8.46
C LEU A 73 1.84 4.88 7.01
N ARG A 74 0.95 5.79 6.59
CA ARG A 74 0.93 6.37 5.23
C ARG A 74 2.25 7.05 4.87
N TRP A 75 2.94 7.64 5.85
CA TRP A 75 4.24 8.28 5.62
C TRP A 75 5.29 7.31 5.09
N VAL A 76 5.30 6.08 5.61
CA VAL A 76 6.24 5.04 5.15
C VAL A 76 5.95 4.69 3.69
N HIS A 77 4.68 4.49 3.35
CA HIS A 77 4.25 4.21 1.98
C HIS A 77 4.59 5.37 1.01
N LEU A 78 4.37 6.62 1.44
CA LEU A 78 4.73 7.81 0.68
C LEU A 78 6.22 7.84 0.34
N VAL A 79 7.09 7.65 1.35
CA VAL A 79 8.54 7.68 1.15
C VAL A 79 9.01 6.54 0.24
N LEU A 80 8.48 5.33 0.42
CA LEU A 80 8.85 4.17 -0.39
C LEU A 80 8.43 4.33 -1.86
N TYR A 81 7.20 4.81 -2.12
CA TYR A 81 6.72 5.05 -3.48
C TYR A 81 7.43 6.21 -4.17
N ALA A 82 7.71 7.31 -3.43
CA ALA A 82 8.49 8.41 -3.98
C ALA A 82 9.90 7.96 -4.34
N SER A 83 10.56 7.19 -3.46
CA SER A 83 11.88 6.62 -3.70
C SER A 83 11.87 5.64 -4.88
N PHE A 84 10.82 4.81 -5.01
CA PHE A 84 10.61 3.96 -6.17
C PHE A 84 10.53 4.79 -7.45
N ALA A 85 9.70 5.85 -7.48
CA ALA A 85 9.54 6.69 -8.65
C ALA A 85 10.89 7.31 -9.07
N THR A 86 11.68 7.82 -8.12
CA THR A 86 13.02 8.35 -8.40
C THR A 86 13.94 7.30 -9.03
N LEU A 87 14.04 6.10 -8.44
CA LEU A 87 14.86 5.02 -8.99
C LEU A 87 14.34 4.52 -10.35
N ALA A 88 13.03 4.54 -10.56
CA ALA A 88 12.40 4.16 -11.80
C ALA A 88 12.73 5.14 -12.94
N PHE A 89 12.75 6.45 -12.67
CA PHE A 89 13.20 7.47 -13.63
C PHE A 89 14.69 7.33 -13.96
N MET A 90 15.50 6.94 -12.98
CA MET A 90 16.92 6.61 -13.18
C MET A 90 17.14 5.26 -13.87
N LYS A 91 16.06 4.56 -14.27
CA LYS A 91 16.09 3.23 -14.90
C LYS A 91 16.89 2.20 -14.08
N ASN A 92 16.80 2.26 -12.76
CA ASN A 92 17.50 1.33 -11.89
C ASN A 92 16.78 -0.03 -11.85
N PRO A 93 17.42 -1.15 -12.25
CA PRO A 93 16.79 -2.48 -12.30
C PRO A 93 16.35 -3.01 -10.93
N ARG A 94 16.80 -2.41 -9.82
CA ARG A 94 16.46 -2.80 -8.46
C ARG A 94 15.35 -1.93 -7.84
N ALA A 95 14.75 -1.00 -8.59
CA ALA A 95 13.70 -0.12 -8.07
C ALA A 95 12.53 -0.92 -7.45
N TRP A 96 12.15 -2.06 -8.05
CA TRP A 96 11.07 -2.92 -7.57
C TRP A 96 11.24 -3.40 -6.11
N ILE A 97 12.47 -3.42 -5.58
CA ILE A 97 12.73 -3.79 -4.17
C ILE A 97 12.02 -2.84 -3.21
N LEU A 98 11.91 -1.56 -3.56
CA LEU A 98 11.20 -0.58 -2.72
C LEU A 98 9.69 -0.87 -2.67
N LEU A 99 9.08 -1.23 -3.80
CA LEU A 99 7.69 -1.66 -3.84
C LEU A 99 7.48 -2.98 -3.08
N LEU A 100 8.43 -3.93 -3.15
CA LEU A 100 8.33 -5.15 -2.36
C LEU A 100 8.41 -4.86 -0.87
N THR A 101 9.33 -3.98 -0.47
CA THR A 101 9.48 -3.54 0.93
C THR A 101 8.18 -2.93 1.44
N ASP A 102 7.53 -2.11 0.61
CA ASP A 102 6.22 -1.52 0.91
C ASP A 102 5.13 -2.56 1.18
N VAL A 103 5.05 -3.60 0.34
CA VAL A 103 4.11 -4.73 0.52
C VAL A 103 4.38 -5.46 1.83
N LEU A 104 5.65 -5.82 2.08
CA LEU A 104 6.04 -6.54 3.29
C LEU A 104 5.75 -5.73 4.55
N PHE A 105 6.02 -4.43 4.51
CA PHE A 105 5.70 -3.51 5.61
C PHE A 105 4.19 -3.45 5.86
N GLY A 106 3.39 -3.24 4.81
CA GLY A 106 1.93 -3.18 4.91
C GLY A 106 1.32 -4.47 5.45
N LEU A 107 1.75 -5.62 4.94
CA LEU A 107 1.28 -6.93 5.41
C LEU A 107 1.67 -7.19 6.86
N SER A 108 2.92 -6.89 7.23
CA SER A 108 3.41 -7.08 8.61
C SER A 108 2.63 -6.21 9.59
N ALA A 109 2.42 -4.93 9.25
CA ALA A 109 1.65 -4.02 10.09
C ALA A 109 0.20 -4.48 10.28
N TRP A 110 -0.43 -5.00 9.22
CA TRP A 110 -1.79 -5.54 9.28
C TRP A 110 -1.87 -6.77 10.19
N LEU A 111 -0.93 -7.71 10.05
CA LEU A 111 -0.85 -8.91 10.90
C LEU A 111 -0.68 -8.54 12.37
N ILE A 112 0.26 -7.63 12.67
CA ILE A 112 0.56 -7.18 14.03
C ILE A 112 -0.67 -6.48 14.64
N HIS A 113 -1.29 -5.56 13.91
CA HIS A 113 -2.45 -4.82 14.41
C HIS A 113 -3.61 -5.76 14.77
N HIS A 114 -3.94 -6.72 13.92
CA HIS A 114 -5.04 -7.65 14.17
C HIS A 114 -4.71 -8.74 15.19
N TRP A 115 -3.44 -9.08 15.35
CA TRP A 115 -2.98 -9.92 16.45
C TRP A 115 -3.23 -9.25 17.79
N TYR A 116 -2.72 -8.02 17.98
CA TYR A 116 -2.89 -7.27 19.22
C TYR A 116 -4.35 -6.92 19.53
N ALA A 117 -5.17 -6.67 18.50
CA ALA A 117 -6.58 -6.41 18.68
C ALA A 117 -7.41 -7.68 18.99
N GLY A 118 -6.82 -8.88 18.94
CA GLY A 118 -7.54 -10.14 19.12
C GLY A 118 -8.58 -10.40 18.02
N ASN A 119 -8.43 -9.76 16.86
CA ASN A 119 -9.45 -9.75 15.82
C ASN A 119 -9.50 -11.05 15.01
N PHE A 120 -8.46 -11.89 15.10
CA PHE A 120 -8.41 -13.12 14.32
C PHE A 120 -9.57 -14.05 14.65
N SER A 121 -10.05 -14.15 15.89
CA SER A 121 -11.21 -15.00 16.20
C SER A 121 -12.46 -14.63 15.36
N ARG A 122 -12.64 -13.35 15.05
CA ARG A 122 -13.79 -12.79 14.31
C ARG A 122 -13.79 -13.07 12.81
N LEU A 123 -12.72 -13.65 12.27
CA LEU A 123 -12.68 -14.09 10.87
C LEU A 123 -13.47 -15.39 10.66
N TRP A 124 -13.66 -16.19 11.71
CA TRP A 124 -14.39 -17.48 11.69
C TRP A 124 -15.83 -17.37 12.21
N GLU A 125 -16.24 -16.18 12.67
CA GLU A 125 -17.62 -15.82 13.04
C GLU A 125 -18.43 -15.35 11.82
#